data_AF-A0A8R7R2F1-F1
#
_entry.id   AF-A0A8R7R2F1-F1
#
_cell.length_a   1.000
_cell.length_b   1.000
_cell.length_c   1.000
_cell.angle_alpha   90.00
_cell.angle_beta   90.00
_cell.angle_gamma   90.00
#
_symmetry.space_group_name_H-M   'P 1'
#
loop_
_entity.id
_entity.type
_entity.pdbx_description
1 polymer ?
#
loop_
_entity_poly.entity_id
_entity_poly.type
_entity_poly.pdbx_seq_one_letter_code
_entity_poly.pdbx_strand_id
1 'polypeptide(L)'
;MLMAPDRARSSLATVLLLLVAAAVVVGAAAAAAAGKKKPVVPAVIVFGDSTVDTGNNNVIGTVLKSNFPPYGRDLQGGATGRFCNGRLPPDFVSEALGLPPLVPAYLDPAYGIEDFATGVVFASAGSGLDNATASVLGVIPMWKEVQYFKEYKQRLAKHAGRARARHIVANAVYVVSVGTNDFLENYYLLVTGRFLQFTVAEYQDFLVARAAEFLTAIYRLGARRVTFAGLSAIGCVPLERTLNLLGGGGCNEEYNQVARDYNVKVKAMIARLRAELRGFRLAYINVYDDMVDLIQHPEKLGLENVSEGCCATGKVEMGFMCNDKSPLTCDDADKYFFWDSFHPTEKINRFFAKGTTAASLSLLT
;
A
#
# COMPACT_ATOMS: atom_id res chain seq x y z
N MET A 1 15.27 -63.00 -45.68
CA MET A 1 14.64 -61.73 -46.12
C MET A 1 14.70 -60.79 -44.92
N LEU A 2 15.80 -60.03 -44.78
CA LEU A 2 16.09 -59.17 -43.63
C LEU A 2 15.83 -57.72 -44.04
N MET A 3 14.85 -57.07 -43.42
CA MET A 3 14.54 -55.67 -43.61
C MET A 3 15.57 -54.79 -42.89
N ALA A 4 16.11 -53.79 -43.59
CA ALA A 4 16.94 -52.74 -43.00
C ALA A 4 16.05 -51.59 -42.45
N PRO A 5 16.42 -50.96 -41.32
CA PRO A 5 15.57 -50.00 -40.64
C PRO A 5 15.69 -48.58 -41.20
N ASP A 6 14.54 -47.90 -41.24
CA ASP A 6 14.29 -46.55 -41.76
C ASP A 6 14.84 -45.46 -40.81
N ARG A 7 16.18 -45.39 -40.65
CA ARG A 7 16.85 -44.51 -39.66
C ARG A 7 17.10 -43.08 -40.12
N ALA A 8 16.90 -42.73 -41.39
CA ALA A 8 17.30 -41.42 -41.91
C ALA A 8 16.21 -40.33 -41.81
N ARG A 9 14.92 -40.69 -41.81
CA ARG A 9 13.80 -39.72 -41.81
C ARG A 9 13.48 -39.13 -40.43
N SER A 10 13.81 -39.84 -39.35
CA SER A 10 13.58 -39.39 -37.97
C SER A 10 14.49 -38.23 -37.54
N SER A 11 15.70 -38.14 -38.10
CA SER A 11 16.70 -37.15 -37.67
C SER A 11 16.35 -35.72 -38.12
N LEU A 12 15.91 -35.53 -39.36
CA LEU A 12 15.54 -34.19 -39.86
C LEU A 12 14.32 -33.59 -39.17
N ALA A 13 13.29 -34.41 -38.90
CA ALA A 13 12.08 -33.94 -38.22
C ALA A 13 12.39 -33.52 -36.77
N THR A 14 13.27 -34.25 -36.09
CA THR A 14 13.71 -33.94 -34.72
C THR A 14 14.54 -32.66 -34.68
N VAL A 15 15.44 -32.47 -35.65
CA VAL A 15 16.25 -31.25 -35.79
C VAL A 15 15.36 -30.04 -36.07
N LEU A 16 14.35 -30.18 -36.94
CA LEU A 16 13.42 -29.10 -37.25
C LEU A 16 12.56 -28.71 -36.03
N LEU A 17 12.06 -29.69 -35.26
CA LEU A 17 11.32 -29.41 -34.02
C LEU A 17 12.18 -28.68 -32.98
N LEU A 18 13.44 -29.08 -32.81
CA LEU A 18 14.37 -28.43 -31.88
C LEU A 18 14.69 -26.99 -32.30
N LEU A 19 14.84 -26.73 -33.60
CA LEU A 19 15.06 -25.38 -34.13
C LEU A 19 13.82 -24.48 -33.95
N VAL A 20 12.62 -25.02 -34.16
CA VAL A 20 11.36 -24.30 -33.90
C VAL A 20 11.20 -24.01 -32.40
N ALA A 21 11.46 -24.98 -31.53
CA ALA A 21 11.41 -24.78 -30.08
C ALA A 21 12.43 -23.73 -29.62
N ALA A 22 13.66 -23.77 -30.14
CA ALA A 22 14.68 -22.77 -29.85
C ALA A 22 14.27 -21.37 -30.37
N ALA A 23 13.70 -21.27 -31.57
CA ALA A 23 13.20 -20.01 -32.11
C ALA A 23 12.03 -19.43 -31.30
N VAL A 24 11.13 -20.28 -30.79
CA VAL A 24 10.03 -19.88 -29.90
C VAL A 24 10.57 -19.40 -28.55
N VAL A 25 11.56 -20.09 -27.97
CA VAL A 25 12.20 -19.68 -26.71
C VAL A 25 12.96 -18.36 -26.87
N VAL A 26 13.70 -18.18 -27.96
CA VAL A 26 14.42 -16.93 -28.27
C VAL A 26 13.43 -15.80 -28.55
N GLY A 27 12.34 -16.06 -29.27
CA GLY A 27 11.27 -15.10 -29.52
C GLY A 27 10.55 -14.66 -28.24
N ALA A 28 10.26 -15.59 -27.34
CA ALA A 28 9.67 -15.30 -26.03
C ALA A 28 10.62 -14.52 -25.11
N ALA A 29 11.92 -14.86 -25.11
CA ALA A 29 12.93 -14.14 -24.35
C ALA A 29 13.16 -12.72 -24.90
N ALA A 30 13.15 -12.55 -26.22
CA ALA A 30 13.26 -11.24 -26.88
C ALA A 30 12.01 -10.37 -26.62
N ALA A 31 10.81 -10.96 -26.63
CA ALA A 31 9.57 -10.26 -26.26
C ALA A 31 9.56 -9.87 -24.77
N ALA A 32 10.04 -10.74 -23.88
CA ALA A 32 10.20 -10.45 -22.44
C ALA A 32 11.26 -9.37 -22.17
N ALA A 33 12.29 -9.26 -23.01
CA ALA A 33 13.31 -8.21 -22.95
C ALA A 33 12.83 -6.88 -23.57
N ALA A 34 12.03 -6.93 -24.63
CA ALA A 34 11.50 -5.75 -25.33
C ALA A 34 10.37 -5.04 -24.56
N GLY A 35 9.72 -5.72 -23.60
CA GLY A 35 8.61 -5.17 -22.79
C GLY A 35 9.02 -4.47 -21.49
N LYS A 36 10.28 -4.55 -21.04
CA LYS A 36 10.72 -3.93 -19.77
C LYS A 36 10.94 -2.42 -19.97
N LYS A 37 9.91 -1.63 -19.69
CA LYS A 37 10.05 -0.18 -19.54
C LYS A 37 11.22 0.11 -18.60
N LYS A 38 12.16 0.96 -19.04
CA LYS A 38 13.27 1.37 -18.17
C LYS A 38 12.69 2.04 -16.91
N PRO A 39 13.16 1.68 -15.71
CA PRO A 39 12.70 2.34 -14.49
C PRO A 39 12.96 3.85 -14.56
N VAL A 40 11.94 4.66 -14.28
CA VAL A 40 12.08 6.13 -14.25
C VAL A 40 12.65 6.64 -12.93
N VAL A 41 12.59 5.81 -11.89
CA VAL A 41 13.22 6.02 -10.58
C VAL A 41 13.92 4.75 -10.14
N PRO A 42 14.93 4.84 -9.26
CA PRO A 42 15.66 3.66 -8.80
C PRO A 42 14.88 2.77 -7.83
N ALA A 43 13.96 3.35 -7.04
CA ALA A 43 13.17 2.59 -6.07
C ALA A 43 11.87 3.29 -5.66
N VAL A 44 10.92 2.49 -5.14
CA VAL A 44 9.75 2.95 -4.38
C VAL A 44 9.90 2.53 -2.91
N ILE A 45 9.82 3.49 -1.99
CA ILE A 45 9.99 3.25 -0.54
C ILE A 45 8.73 3.67 0.20
N VAL A 46 8.17 2.80 1.03
CA VAL A 46 6.79 2.97 1.54
C VAL A 46 6.77 2.98 3.07
N PHE A 47 5.96 3.87 3.65
CA PHE A 47 5.73 4.02 5.09
C PHE A 47 4.23 4.18 5.38
N GLY A 48 3.80 3.78 6.57
CA GLY A 48 2.44 4.03 7.03
C GLY A 48 1.72 2.80 7.56
N ASP A 49 0.44 2.66 7.22
CA ASP A 49 -0.45 1.67 7.84
C ASP A 49 -0.91 0.53 6.91
N SER A 50 -2.03 -0.12 7.26
CA SER A 50 -2.62 -1.26 6.56
C SER A 50 -2.97 -0.97 5.10
N THR A 51 -3.19 0.30 4.75
CA THR A 51 -3.48 0.72 3.37
C THR A 51 -2.29 0.51 2.43
N VAL A 52 -1.08 0.34 3.00
CA VAL A 52 0.15 0.16 2.23
C VAL A 52 1.07 -0.94 2.81
N ASP A 53 0.68 -1.64 3.88
CA ASP A 53 1.41 -2.78 4.45
C ASP A 53 1.29 -4.03 3.58
N THR A 54 2.44 -4.57 3.17
CA THR A 54 2.54 -5.74 2.31
C THR A 54 2.85 -7.03 3.05
N GLY A 55 2.96 -6.99 4.38
CA GLY A 55 3.17 -8.17 5.23
C GLY A 55 4.10 -7.99 6.43
N ASN A 56 4.48 -6.78 6.85
CA ASN A 56 5.36 -6.60 8.01
C ASN A 56 4.72 -7.13 9.30
N ASN A 57 3.39 -7.05 9.42
CA ASN A 57 2.67 -7.58 10.58
C ASN A 57 2.77 -9.11 10.73
N ASN A 58 3.18 -9.85 9.68
CA ASN A 58 3.27 -11.31 9.74
C ASN A 58 4.30 -11.79 10.78
N VAL A 59 5.38 -11.03 10.95
CA VAL A 59 6.55 -11.43 11.74
C VAL A 59 6.56 -10.85 13.16
N ILE A 60 5.52 -10.11 13.55
CA ILE A 60 5.35 -9.56 14.90
C ILE A 60 4.17 -10.23 15.62
N GLY A 61 4.16 -10.11 16.95
CA GLY A 61 3.13 -10.68 17.82
C GLY A 61 1.87 -9.82 17.91
N THR A 62 1.14 -9.66 16.80
CA THR A 62 -0.13 -8.92 16.74
C THR A 62 -1.26 -9.79 16.16
N VAL A 63 -2.51 -9.44 16.45
CA VAL A 63 -3.71 -10.04 15.83
C VAL A 63 -4.07 -9.40 14.49
N LEU A 64 -3.53 -8.21 14.19
CA LEU A 64 -3.73 -7.53 12.90
C LEU A 64 -2.89 -8.21 11.82
N LYS A 65 -3.39 -9.33 11.31
CA LYS A 65 -2.79 -10.08 10.20
C LYS A 65 -3.84 -10.37 9.13
N SER A 66 -3.37 -10.51 7.91
CA SER A 66 -4.15 -10.82 6.70
C SER A 66 -3.36 -11.76 5.77
N ASN A 67 -2.52 -12.62 6.35
CA ASN A 67 -1.69 -13.60 5.65
C ASN A 67 -2.37 -14.97 5.53
N PHE A 68 -3.69 -14.97 5.44
CA PHE A 68 -4.54 -16.15 5.31
C PHE A 68 -5.75 -15.84 4.41
N PRO A 69 -6.37 -16.85 3.79
CA PRO A 69 -7.57 -16.64 2.98
C PRO A 69 -8.75 -16.06 3.81
N PRO A 70 -9.63 -15.24 3.20
CA PRO A 70 -9.72 -14.97 1.77
C PRO A 70 -8.80 -13.83 1.27
N TYR A 71 -7.99 -13.21 2.13
CA TYR A 71 -7.04 -12.17 1.70
C TYR A 71 -6.10 -12.70 0.61
N GLY A 72 -5.73 -11.83 -0.32
CA GLY A 72 -4.85 -12.19 -1.44
C GLY A 72 -5.42 -13.22 -2.42
N ARG A 73 -6.73 -13.52 -2.42
CA ARG A 73 -7.33 -14.48 -3.37
C ARG A 73 -7.12 -14.13 -4.84
N ASP A 74 -7.00 -12.84 -5.16
CA ASP A 74 -6.78 -12.31 -6.50
C ASP A 74 -5.29 -11.94 -6.73
N LEU A 75 -4.44 -12.12 -5.70
CA LEU A 75 -3.01 -11.95 -5.80
C LEU A 75 -2.34 -13.25 -6.25
N GLN A 76 -1.48 -13.17 -7.27
CA GLN A 76 -0.63 -14.29 -7.63
C GLN A 76 0.29 -14.63 -6.45
N GLY A 77 0.17 -15.84 -5.90
CA GLY A 77 0.90 -16.29 -4.71
C GLY A 77 0.08 -16.27 -3.42
N GLY A 78 -1.16 -15.77 -3.45
CA GLY A 78 -2.08 -15.81 -2.32
C GLY A 78 -1.83 -14.74 -1.26
N ALA A 79 -2.27 -15.03 -0.02
CA ALA A 79 -2.24 -14.08 1.08
C ALA A 79 -0.81 -13.77 1.56
N THR A 80 -0.37 -12.52 1.42
CA THR A 80 0.95 -12.06 1.91
C THR A 80 0.88 -11.20 3.17
N GLY A 81 -0.32 -10.90 3.69
CA GLY A 81 -0.50 -9.87 4.73
C GLY A 81 -0.88 -8.49 4.19
N ARG A 82 -1.25 -8.40 2.91
CA ARG A 82 -1.97 -7.24 2.35
C ARG A 82 -3.42 -7.29 2.81
N PHE A 83 -3.93 -6.21 3.40
CA PHE A 83 -5.32 -6.09 3.83
C PHE A 83 -6.25 -5.81 2.63
N CYS A 84 -6.27 -6.73 1.66
CA CYS A 84 -6.98 -6.63 0.39
C CYS A 84 -7.16 -8.04 -0.21
N ASN A 85 -8.06 -8.20 -1.17
CA ASN A 85 -8.10 -9.40 -2.03
C ASN A 85 -6.85 -9.57 -2.91
N GLY A 86 -6.05 -8.53 -3.08
CA GLY A 86 -5.04 -8.45 -4.11
C GLY A 86 -3.93 -7.45 -3.82
N ARG A 87 -3.52 -6.71 -4.84
CA ARG A 87 -2.46 -5.68 -4.76
C ARG A 87 -2.91 -4.40 -4.04
N LEU A 88 -1.96 -3.72 -3.41
CA LEU A 88 -2.15 -2.42 -2.75
C LEU A 88 -1.64 -1.27 -3.64
N PRO A 89 -1.99 0.00 -3.34
CA PRO A 89 -1.52 1.15 -4.14
C PRO A 89 0.00 1.20 -4.42
N PRO A 90 0.92 0.93 -3.47
CA PRO A 90 2.36 0.96 -3.75
C PRO A 90 2.81 -0.04 -4.82
N ASP A 91 2.14 -1.18 -4.96
CA ASP A 91 2.44 -2.19 -5.98
C ASP A 91 2.18 -1.63 -7.39
N PHE A 92 1.05 -0.96 -7.57
CA PHE A 92 0.69 -0.32 -8.84
C PHE A 92 1.58 0.87 -9.16
N VAL A 93 1.93 1.68 -8.15
CA VAL A 93 2.88 2.79 -8.32
C VAL A 93 4.25 2.26 -8.76
N SER A 94 4.75 1.19 -8.13
CA SER A 94 6.02 0.55 -8.50
C SER A 94 6.00 0.07 -9.96
N GLU A 95 4.96 -0.68 -10.35
CA GLU A 95 4.82 -1.15 -11.74
C GLU A 95 4.75 -0.01 -12.75
N ALA A 96 3.96 1.04 -12.46
CA ALA A 96 3.79 2.18 -13.35
C ALA A 96 5.10 2.97 -13.55
N LEU A 97 6.00 2.95 -12.56
CA LEU A 97 7.33 3.55 -12.61
C LEU A 97 8.41 2.64 -13.24
N GLY A 98 8.02 1.46 -13.76
CA GLY A 98 8.92 0.51 -14.42
C GLY A 98 9.73 -0.36 -13.46
N LEU A 99 9.31 -0.45 -12.19
CA LEU A 99 9.91 -1.30 -11.16
C LEU A 99 9.10 -2.61 -11.00
N PRO A 100 9.56 -3.59 -10.20
CA PRO A 100 8.81 -4.83 -9.97
C PRO A 100 7.35 -4.57 -9.52
N PRO A 101 6.40 -5.41 -9.95
CA PRO A 101 4.98 -5.14 -9.75
C PRO A 101 4.50 -5.35 -8.32
N LEU A 102 5.30 -6.00 -7.47
CA LEU A 102 5.05 -6.15 -6.04
C LEU A 102 6.20 -5.55 -5.25
N VAL A 103 5.86 -4.75 -4.24
CA VAL A 103 6.83 -4.21 -3.30
C VAL A 103 6.87 -5.10 -2.06
N PRO A 104 8.04 -5.61 -1.65
CA PRO A 104 8.14 -6.53 -0.52
C PRO A 104 8.13 -5.79 0.84
N ALA A 105 7.61 -6.48 1.85
CA ALA A 105 7.69 -6.04 3.24
C ALA A 105 9.13 -6.19 3.76
N TYR A 106 9.64 -5.19 4.47
CA TYR A 106 11.02 -5.16 4.94
C TYR A 106 11.38 -6.33 5.86
N LEU A 107 10.42 -6.78 6.66
CA LEU A 107 10.62 -7.85 7.63
C LEU A 107 10.32 -9.26 7.08
N ASP A 108 9.85 -9.38 5.85
CA ASP A 108 9.57 -10.67 5.24
C ASP A 108 10.89 -11.43 4.97
N PRO A 109 11.12 -12.61 5.58
CA PRO A 109 12.35 -13.35 5.43
C PRO A 109 12.58 -13.92 4.02
N ALA A 110 11.56 -13.92 3.15
CA ALA A 110 11.70 -14.33 1.77
C ALA A 110 12.50 -13.32 0.90
N TYR A 111 12.69 -12.09 1.39
CA TYR A 111 13.32 -11.01 0.63
C TYR A 111 14.63 -10.51 1.26
N GLY A 112 15.54 -10.07 0.41
CA GLY A 112 16.86 -9.57 0.77
C GLY A 112 17.10 -8.11 0.36
N ILE A 113 18.30 -7.63 0.65
CA ILE A 113 18.69 -6.26 0.28
C ILE A 113 18.77 -6.03 -1.23
N GLU A 114 18.92 -7.10 -2.02
CA GLU A 114 18.89 -7.05 -3.48
C GLU A 114 17.48 -6.67 -3.98
N ASP A 115 16.44 -7.32 -3.44
CA ASP A 115 15.05 -6.98 -3.74
C ASP A 115 14.73 -5.54 -3.28
N PHE A 116 15.13 -5.21 -2.05
CA PHE A 116 14.89 -3.91 -1.43
C PHE A 116 15.63 -2.76 -2.14
N ALA A 117 16.60 -3.04 -3.00
CA ALA A 117 17.28 -2.01 -3.79
C ALA A 117 16.36 -1.35 -4.83
N THR A 118 15.24 -1.99 -5.17
CA THR A 118 14.24 -1.51 -6.15
C THR A 118 12.87 -1.20 -5.53
N GLY A 119 12.56 -1.74 -4.36
CA GLY A 119 11.39 -1.31 -3.60
C GLY A 119 11.27 -1.98 -2.24
N VAL A 120 10.74 -1.26 -1.25
CA VAL A 120 10.58 -1.79 0.11
C VAL A 120 9.45 -1.09 0.87
N VAL A 121 8.70 -1.87 1.65
CA VAL A 121 7.64 -1.39 2.54
C VAL A 121 8.05 -1.51 4.00
N PHE A 122 8.00 -0.40 4.74
CA PHE A 122 8.18 -0.35 6.20
C PHE A 122 6.87 -0.24 6.98
N ALA A 123 5.77 0.03 6.28
CA ALA A 123 4.44 0.19 6.84
C ALA A 123 3.97 -1.02 7.66
N SER A 124 3.09 -0.78 8.62
CA SER A 124 2.53 -1.80 9.52
C SER A 124 1.06 -1.55 9.76
N ALA A 125 0.21 -2.54 9.53
CA ALA A 125 -1.22 -2.42 9.78
C ALA A 125 -1.53 -2.04 11.24
N GLY A 126 -2.46 -1.10 11.44
CA GLY A 126 -2.81 -0.49 12.74
C GLY A 126 -1.92 0.68 13.16
N SER A 127 -0.87 1.02 12.39
CA SER A 127 0.00 2.13 12.73
C SER A 127 -0.68 3.48 12.62
N GLY A 128 -0.24 4.41 13.47
CA GLY A 128 -0.66 5.80 13.47
C GLY A 128 0.53 6.74 13.72
N LEU A 129 0.29 8.04 13.53
CA LEU A 129 1.25 9.10 13.82
C LEU A 129 1.44 9.31 15.33
N ASP A 130 0.44 8.97 16.15
CA ASP A 130 0.57 8.85 17.60
C ASP A 130 1.11 7.48 17.98
N ASN A 131 2.17 7.44 18.78
CA ASN A 131 2.71 6.17 19.29
C ASN A 131 1.68 5.39 20.09
N ALA A 132 0.73 6.07 20.75
CA ALA A 132 -0.33 5.41 21.50
C ALA A 132 -1.24 4.57 20.60
N THR A 133 -1.44 4.96 19.33
CA THR A 133 -2.23 4.20 18.34
C THR A 133 -1.61 2.83 18.10
N ALA A 134 -0.30 2.77 17.84
CA ALA A 134 0.38 1.50 17.62
C ALA A 134 0.37 0.58 18.84
N SER A 135 0.25 1.14 20.05
CA SER A 135 0.16 0.37 21.29
C SER A 135 -1.17 -0.35 21.47
N VAL A 136 -2.26 0.07 20.81
CA VAL A 136 -3.59 -0.54 20.96
C VAL A 136 -3.57 -2.01 20.57
N LEU A 137 -2.89 -2.35 19.48
CA LEU A 137 -2.79 -3.73 18.95
C LEU A 137 -1.34 -4.24 18.85
N GLY A 138 -0.39 -3.54 19.48
CA GLY A 138 1.01 -3.96 19.57
C GLY A 138 1.72 -4.03 18.21
N VAL A 139 1.51 -3.03 17.35
CA VAL A 139 2.04 -2.97 15.97
C VAL A 139 3.26 -2.05 15.87
N ILE A 140 3.87 -1.92 14.69
CA ILE A 140 5.15 -1.19 14.52
C ILE A 140 4.88 0.32 14.44
N PRO A 141 5.23 1.13 15.45
CA PRO A 141 4.99 2.57 15.40
C PRO A 141 5.85 3.27 14.33
N MET A 142 5.39 4.44 13.83
CA MET A 142 6.09 5.21 12.79
C MET A 142 7.57 5.50 13.09
N TRP A 143 7.95 5.72 14.35
CA TRP A 143 9.37 5.91 14.69
C TRP A 143 10.22 4.66 14.42
N LYS A 144 9.63 3.47 14.55
CA LYS A 144 10.29 2.19 14.29
C LYS A 144 10.41 1.93 12.80
N GLU A 145 9.43 2.32 12.00
CA GLU A 145 9.56 2.33 10.53
C GLU A 145 10.75 3.20 10.07
N VAL A 146 10.93 4.38 10.68
CA VAL A 146 12.09 5.24 10.43
C VAL A 146 13.41 4.57 10.88
N GLN A 147 13.40 3.76 11.95
CA GLN A 147 14.57 2.96 12.32
C GLN A 147 14.89 1.88 11.28
N TYR A 148 13.89 1.17 10.77
CA TYR A 148 14.08 0.21 9.69
C TYR A 148 14.62 0.88 8.43
N PHE A 149 14.17 2.10 8.11
CA PHE A 149 14.76 2.86 7.01
C PHE A 149 16.24 3.21 7.24
N LYS A 150 16.64 3.55 8.47
CA LYS A 150 18.06 3.76 8.82
C LYS A 150 18.88 2.49 8.60
N GLU A 151 18.35 1.35 9.04
CA GLU A 151 18.99 0.04 8.87
C GLU A 151 19.10 -0.34 7.39
N TYR A 152 17.99 -0.23 6.64
CA TYR A 152 17.94 -0.41 5.19
C TYR A 152 19.02 0.39 4.48
N LYS A 153 19.17 1.68 4.79
CA LYS A 153 20.21 2.52 4.19
C LYS A 153 21.63 2.00 4.44
N GLN A 154 21.89 1.49 5.64
CA GLN A 154 23.19 0.91 5.97
C GLN A 154 23.42 -0.39 5.19
N ARG A 155 22.41 -1.27 5.13
CA ARG A 155 22.45 -2.52 4.36
C ARG A 155 22.66 -2.23 2.87
N LEU A 156 21.92 -1.26 2.31
CA LEU A 156 22.03 -0.84 0.91
C LEU A 156 23.41 -0.29 0.60
N ALA A 157 24.00 0.51 1.49
CA ALA A 157 25.34 1.05 1.31
C ALA A 157 26.43 -0.04 1.35
N LYS A 158 26.24 -1.10 2.15
CA LYS A 158 27.13 -2.27 2.19
C LYS A 158 27.00 -3.10 0.91
N HIS A 159 25.78 -3.28 0.40
CA HIS A 159 25.50 -4.11 -0.78
C HIS A 159 25.87 -3.41 -2.11
N ALA A 160 25.38 -2.20 -2.34
CA ALA A 160 25.53 -1.48 -3.62
C ALA A 160 26.68 -0.46 -3.64
N GLY A 161 27.34 -0.25 -2.49
CA GLY A 161 28.31 0.82 -2.29
C GLY A 161 27.67 2.17 -1.94
N ARG A 162 28.41 3.00 -1.21
CA ARG A 162 27.93 4.28 -0.64
C ARG A 162 27.38 5.25 -1.68
N ALA A 163 28.03 5.36 -2.84
CA ALA A 163 27.60 6.30 -3.88
C ALA A 163 26.26 5.88 -4.50
N ARG A 164 26.12 4.59 -4.86
CA ARG A 164 24.88 4.06 -5.43
C ARG A 164 23.74 4.09 -4.41
N ALA A 165 23.98 3.72 -3.16
CA ALA A 165 22.96 3.79 -2.11
C ALA A 165 22.44 5.22 -1.89
N ARG A 166 23.32 6.23 -1.88
CA ARG A 166 22.90 7.64 -1.84
C ARG A 166 22.07 8.02 -3.06
N HIS A 167 22.46 7.56 -4.25
CA HIS A 167 21.71 7.83 -5.47
C HIS A 167 20.31 7.21 -5.43
N ILE A 168 20.18 5.95 -4.98
CA ILE A 168 18.88 5.27 -4.82
C ILE A 168 18.00 6.07 -3.86
N VAL A 169 18.48 6.33 -2.64
CA VAL A 169 17.73 7.07 -1.60
C VAL A 169 17.31 8.46 -2.07
N ALA A 170 18.20 9.22 -2.70
CA ALA A 170 17.92 10.60 -3.12
C ALA A 170 16.96 10.68 -4.32
N ASN A 171 16.85 9.63 -5.13
CA ASN A 171 16.05 9.64 -6.36
C ASN A 171 14.83 8.70 -6.29
N ALA A 172 14.68 7.92 -5.22
CA ALA A 172 13.49 7.12 -4.96
C ALA A 172 12.24 7.99 -4.81
N VAL A 173 11.09 7.39 -5.10
CA VAL A 173 9.78 7.92 -4.73
C VAL A 173 9.35 7.30 -3.41
N TYR A 174 8.85 8.12 -2.51
CA TYR A 174 8.38 7.71 -1.20
C TYR A 174 6.85 7.81 -1.16
N VAL A 175 6.18 6.73 -0.75
CA VAL A 175 4.73 6.69 -0.60
C VAL A 175 4.38 6.60 0.89
N VAL A 176 3.57 7.54 1.37
CA VAL A 176 3.17 7.62 2.79
C VAL A 176 1.65 7.67 2.88
N SER A 177 1.07 6.73 3.61
CA SER A 177 -0.37 6.66 3.89
C SER A 177 -0.58 6.23 5.34
N VAL A 178 -0.99 7.16 6.19
CA VAL A 178 -1.17 6.94 7.63
C VAL A 178 -2.11 8.00 8.20
N GLY A 179 -2.83 7.65 9.25
CA GLY A 179 -3.55 8.61 10.10
C GLY A 179 -4.97 8.17 10.45
N THR A 180 -5.58 7.28 9.67
CA THR A 180 -6.95 6.82 9.89
C THR A 180 -7.09 6.14 11.26
N ASN A 181 -6.11 5.31 11.63
CA ASN A 181 -6.11 4.58 12.89
C ASN A 181 -5.99 5.51 14.11
N ASP A 182 -5.33 6.67 13.98
CA ASP A 182 -5.25 7.64 15.08
C ASP A 182 -6.64 8.13 15.51
N PHE A 183 -7.56 8.26 14.55
CA PHE A 183 -8.94 8.64 14.84
C PHE A 183 -9.82 7.44 15.17
N LEU A 184 -9.91 6.45 14.26
CA LEU A 184 -10.89 5.37 14.37
C LEU A 184 -10.49 4.30 15.40
N GLU A 185 -9.21 3.91 15.44
CA GLU A 185 -8.74 2.82 16.32
C GLU A 185 -8.15 3.34 17.64
N ASN A 186 -8.01 4.66 17.80
CA ASN A 186 -7.43 5.26 19.00
C ASN A 186 -8.34 6.33 19.62
N TYR A 187 -8.48 7.51 19.01
CA TYR A 187 -9.19 8.64 19.62
C TYR A 187 -10.67 8.33 19.91
N TYR A 188 -11.40 7.82 18.92
CA TYR A 188 -12.84 7.51 19.02
C TYR A 188 -13.12 6.14 19.64
N LEU A 189 -12.14 5.23 19.65
CA LEU A 189 -12.27 3.95 20.34
C LEU A 189 -12.11 4.07 21.87
N LEU A 190 -11.69 5.25 22.36
CA LEU A 190 -11.55 5.61 23.78
C LEU A 190 -10.52 4.75 24.58
N VAL A 191 -9.72 3.93 23.91
CA VAL A 191 -8.84 2.94 24.58
C VAL A 191 -7.65 3.59 25.29
N THR A 192 -7.04 4.62 24.69
CA THR A 192 -5.79 5.22 25.20
C THR A 192 -6.00 6.43 26.10
N GLY A 193 -7.25 6.90 26.25
CA GLY A 193 -7.58 8.13 26.97
C GLY A 193 -7.23 9.43 26.24
N ARG A 194 -6.86 9.40 24.96
CA ARG A 194 -6.53 10.63 24.19
C ARG A 194 -7.69 11.63 24.13
N PHE A 195 -8.92 11.16 24.06
CA PHE A 195 -10.13 11.99 24.09
C PHE A 195 -10.31 12.79 25.39
N LEU A 196 -9.63 12.41 26.48
CA LEU A 196 -9.61 13.18 27.74
C LEU A 196 -8.49 14.23 27.78
N GLN A 197 -7.49 14.11 26.91
CA GLN A 197 -6.30 14.96 26.88
C GLN A 197 -6.40 16.04 25.79
N PHE A 198 -7.15 15.76 24.73
CA PHE A 198 -7.27 16.62 23.56
C PHE A 198 -8.73 16.73 23.18
N THR A 199 -9.14 17.93 22.76
CA THR A 199 -10.24 18.07 21.82
C THR A 199 -9.85 17.50 20.45
N VAL A 200 -10.84 17.23 19.59
CA VAL A 200 -10.58 16.70 18.23
C VAL A 200 -9.65 17.65 17.45
N ALA A 201 -9.86 18.96 17.56
CA ALA A 201 -9.04 19.95 16.87
C ALA A 201 -7.58 19.96 17.37
N GLU A 202 -7.36 19.86 18.68
CA GLU A 202 -6.02 19.77 19.26
C GLU A 202 -5.34 18.44 18.89
N TYR A 203 -6.10 17.35 18.83
CA TYR A 203 -5.56 16.05 18.41
C TYR A 203 -5.13 16.08 16.93
N GLN A 204 -5.90 16.71 16.04
CA GLN A 204 -5.47 16.96 14.66
C GLN A 204 -4.15 17.74 14.60
N ASP A 205 -4.00 18.81 15.40
CA ASP A 205 -2.77 19.61 15.43
C ASP A 205 -1.58 18.79 15.93
N PHE A 206 -1.79 17.97 16.96
CA PHE A 206 -0.80 17.02 17.46
C PHE A 206 -0.34 16.04 16.36
N LEU A 207 -1.29 15.41 15.65
CA LEU A 207 -0.96 14.46 14.59
C LEU A 207 -0.25 15.14 13.40
N VAL A 208 -0.66 16.34 13.02
CA VAL A 208 0.01 17.12 11.95
C VAL A 208 1.45 17.48 12.35
N ALA A 209 1.69 17.80 13.62
CA ALA A 209 3.04 18.00 14.14
C ALA A 209 3.88 16.71 14.05
N ARG A 210 3.31 15.56 14.42
CA ARG A 210 3.98 14.24 14.28
C ARG A 210 4.27 13.87 12.82
N ALA A 211 3.35 14.16 11.89
CA ALA A 211 3.59 13.99 10.46
C ALA A 211 4.76 14.86 9.97
N ALA A 212 4.82 16.13 10.42
CA ALA A 212 5.92 17.03 10.08
C ALA A 212 7.28 16.54 10.62
N GLU A 213 7.31 16.03 11.85
CA GLU A 213 8.50 15.42 12.45
C GLU A 213 8.97 14.20 11.66
N PHE A 214 8.05 13.30 11.30
CA PHE A 214 8.34 12.12 10.48
C PHE A 214 8.91 12.51 9.10
N LEU A 215 8.24 13.42 8.38
CA LEU A 215 8.68 13.89 7.06
C LEU A 215 10.06 14.54 7.13
N THR A 216 10.31 15.35 8.17
CA THR A 216 11.62 15.95 8.42
C THR A 216 12.68 14.89 8.72
N ALA A 217 12.34 13.83 9.45
CA ALA A 217 13.26 12.73 9.77
C ALA A 217 13.69 11.97 8.51
N ILE A 218 12.77 11.58 7.63
CA ILE A 218 13.11 10.90 6.37
C ILE A 218 13.86 11.83 5.40
N TYR A 219 13.53 13.13 5.39
CA TYR A 219 14.28 14.14 4.63
C TYR A 219 15.73 14.25 5.08
N ARG A 220 15.99 14.29 6.40
CA ARG A 220 17.36 14.27 6.97
C ARG A 220 18.09 12.97 6.63
N LEU A 221 17.36 11.88 6.42
CA LEU A 221 17.89 10.62 5.93
C LEU A 221 18.03 10.56 4.40
N GLY A 222 17.74 11.63 3.67
CA GLY A 222 18.02 11.74 2.24
C GLY A 222 16.81 11.55 1.33
N ALA A 223 15.60 11.33 1.87
CA ALA A 223 14.39 11.32 1.07
C ALA A 223 14.15 12.69 0.42
N ARG A 224 13.74 12.71 -0.85
CA ARG A 224 13.53 13.97 -1.60
C ARG A 224 12.19 14.07 -2.30
N ARG A 225 11.55 12.97 -2.67
CA ARG A 225 10.31 12.93 -3.46
C ARG A 225 9.28 12.10 -2.73
N VAL A 226 8.34 12.74 -2.02
CA VAL A 226 7.40 12.04 -1.15
C VAL A 226 5.97 12.41 -1.53
N THR A 227 5.13 11.40 -1.73
CA THR A 227 3.68 11.55 -1.72
C THR A 227 3.15 11.26 -0.33
N PHE A 228 2.30 12.13 0.20
CA PHE A 228 1.64 11.96 1.49
C PHE A 228 0.13 12.01 1.28
N ALA A 229 -0.55 10.90 1.54
CA ALA A 229 -2.01 10.82 1.46
C ALA A 229 -2.67 11.55 2.62
N GLY A 230 -3.74 12.29 2.32
CA GLY A 230 -4.67 12.73 3.34
C GLY A 230 -5.48 11.56 3.91
N LEU A 231 -6.37 11.88 4.85
CA LEU A 231 -7.41 10.95 5.27
C LEU A 231 -8.47 10.83 4.17
N SER A 232 -8.99 9.63 3.97
CA SER A 232 -10.14 9.37 3.12
C SER A 232 -11.44 9.81 3.83
N ALA A 233 -12.60 9.54 3.24
CA ALA A 233 -13.89 9.72 3.92
C ALA A 233 -14.07 8.63 4.99
N ILE A 234 -13.32 8.76 6.10
CA ILE A 234 -13.21 7.72 7.14
C ILE A 234 -14.55 7.40 7.82
N GLY A 235 -15.49 8.34 7.85
CA GLY A 235 -16.85 8.07 8.35
C GLY A 235 -17.69 7.20 7.42
N CYS A 236 -17.22 6.96 6.19
CA CYS A 236 -17.89 6.12 5.20
C CYS A 236 -17.34 4.70 5.11
N VAL A 237 -16.34 4.31 5.91
CA VAL A 237 -15.90 2.91 5.94
C VAL A 237 -17.00 2.02 6.54
N PRO A 238 -17.16 0.76 6.10
CA PRO A 238 -18.30 -0.07 6.50
C PRO A 238 -18.47 -0.25 8.02
N LEU A 239 -17.37 -0.35 8.76
CA LEU A 239 -17.40 -0.44 10.22
C LEU A 239 -18.09 0.78 10.84
N GLU A 240 -17.67 1.99 10.45
CA GLU A 240 -18.23 3.24 10.99
C GLU A 240 -19.67 3.45 10.57
N ARG A 241 -20.05 3.03 9.36
CA ARG A 241 -21.45 3.02 8.93
C ARG A 241 -22.29 2.07 9.79
N THR A 242 -21.79 0.88 10.06
CA THR A 242 -22.47 -0.13 10.87
C THR A 242 -22.67 0.36 12.31
N LEU A 243 -21.67 1.02 12.89
CA LEU A 243 -21.73 1.56 14.24
C LEU A 243 -22.55 2.87 14.34
N ASN A 244 -22.81 3.54 13.21
CA ASN A 244 -23.62 4.76 13.13
C ASN A 244 -25.14 4.46 13.20
N LEU A 245 -25.57 3.77 14.26
CA LEU A 245 -26.96 3.33 14.46
C LEU A 245 -27.94 4.51 14.52
N LEU A 246 -27.57 5.61 15.18
CA LEU A 246 -28.40 6.82 15.26
C LEU A 246 -28.45 7.61 13.95
N GLY A 247 -27.43 7.46 13.09
CA GLY A 247 -27.38 8.03 11.75
C GLY A 247 -27.95 7.12 10.66
N GLY A 248 -28.66 6.04 11.02
CA GLY A 248 -29.37 5.17 10.09
C GLY A 248 -28.48 4.29 9.21
N GLY A 249 -27.23 4.02 9.61
CA GLY A 249 -26.31 3.17 8.84
C GLY A 249 -25.64 3.88 7.64
N GLY A 250 -25.78 5.20 7.55
CA GLY A 250 -25.08 6.04 6.58
C GLY A 250 -23.66 6.41 7.04
N CYS A 251 -22.95 7.17 6.21
CA CYS A 251 -21.66 7.72 6.61
C CYS A 251 -21.77 8.58 7.88
N ASN A 252 -20.80 8.46 8.79
CA ASN A 252 -20.69 9.33 9.94
C ASN A 252 -20.11 10.70 9.52
N GLU A 253 -20.96 11.72 9.53
CA GLU A 253 -20.57 13.05 9.05
C GLU A 253 -19.60 13.77 10.01
N GLU A 254 -19.64 13.47 11.32
CA GLU A 254 -18.66 14.01 12.26
C GLU A 254 -17.25 13.55 11.87
N TYR A 255 -17.08 12.27 11.58
CA TYR A 255 -15.78 11.69 11.26
C TYR A 255 -15.29 12.17 9.87
N ASN A 256 -16.21 12.37 8.93
CA ASN A 256 -15.88 12.97 7.64
C ASN A 256 -15.47 14.44 7.78
N GLN A 257 -16.10 15.20 8.69
CA GLN A 257 -15.67 16.57 9.00
C GLN A 257 -14.24 16.58 9.58
N VAL A 258 -13.93 15.66 10.49
CA VAL A 258 -12.56 15.48 11.02
C VAL A 258 -11.55 15.23 9.91
N ALA A 259 -11.86 14.35 8.95
CA ALA A 259 -10.99 14.07 7.82
C ALA A 259 -10.74 15.31 6.95
N ARG A 260 -11.78 16.10 6.64
CA ARG A 260 -11.65 17.33 5.85
C ARG A 260 -10.78 18.38 6.56
N ASP A 261 -11.02 18.60 7.86
CA ASP A 261 -10.28 19.59 8.64
C ASP A 261 -8.80 19.19 8.81
N TYR A 262 -8.55 17.91 9.10
CA TYR A 262 -7.20 17.36 9.15
C TYR A 262 -6.48 17.53 7.80
N ASN A 263 -7.17 17.24 6.68
CA ASN A 263 -6.60 17.37 5.34
C ASN A 263 -6.23 18.81 4.99
N VAL A 264 -6.99 19.81 5.46
CA VAL A 264 -6.62 21.24 5.33
C VAL A 264 -5.30 21.51 6.07
N LYS A 265 -5.17 21.03 7.31
CA LYS A 265 -3.95 21.21 8.12
C LYS A 265 -2.74 20.48 7.53
N VAL A 266 -2.92 19.28 6.96
CA VAL A 266 -1.85 18.54 6.24
C VAL A 266 -1.38 19.32 5.01
N LYS A 267 -2.28 19.87 4.20
CA LYS A 267 -1.90 20.69 3.04
C LYS A 267 -1.08 21.90 3.45
N ALA A 268 -1.46 22.59 4.53
CA ALA A 268 -0.69 23.70 5.08
C ALA A 268 0.70 23.27 5.58
N MET A 269 0.78 22.14 6.31
CA MET A 269 2.04 21.55 6.77
C MET A 269 2.98 21.20 5.60
N ILE A 270 2.45 20.57 4.54
CA ILE A 270 3.21 20.26 3.33
C ILE A 270 3.75 21.54 2.66
N ALA A 271 2.92 22.58 2.55
CA ALA A 271 3.34 23.86 1.98
C ALA A 271 4.49 24.49 2.80
N ARG A 272 4.38 24.47 4.13
CA ARG A 272 5.43 24.94 5.04
C ARG A 272 6.73 24.16 4.86
N LEU A 273 6.69 22.83 4.89
CA LEU A 273 7.89 22.00 4.75
C LEU A 273 8.57 22.16 3.38
N ARG A 274 7.81 22.35 2.30
CA ARG A 274 8.38 22.67 0.97
C ARG A 274 9.15 24.00 0.98
N ALA A 275 8.70 24.99 1.75
CA ALA A 275 9.38 26.28 1.89
C ALA A 275 10.64 26.19 2.78
N GLU A 276 10.58 25.41 3.86
CA GLU A 276 11.66 25.28 4.84
C GLU A 276 12.78 24.33 4.41
N LEU A 277 12.44 23.25 3.69
CA LEU A 277 13.37 22.15 3.40
C LEU A 277 13.80 22.15 1.92
N ARG A 278 14.98 22.73 1.66
CA ARG A 278 15.52 22.89 0.30
C ARG A 278 15.58 21.57 -0.48
N GLY A 279 14.92 21.55 -1.63
CA GLY A 279 14.90 20.39 -2.53
C GLY A 279 14.00 19.25 -2.05
N PHE A 280 13.18 19.47 -1.02
CA PHE A 280 12.17 18.51 -0.60
C PHE A 280 10.89 18.69 -1.42
N ARG A 281 10.63 17.74 -2.31
CA ARG A 281 9.46 17.71 -3.16
C ARG A 281 8.43 16.80 -2.49
N LEU A 282 7.46 17.42 -1.84
CA LEU A 282 6.30 16.74 -1.27
C LEU A 282 5.13 16.84 -2.25
N ALA A 283 4.22 15.87 -2.32
CA ALA A 283 2.92 16.00 -2.98
C ALA A 283 1.83 15.48 -2.04
N TYR A 284 0.70 16.19 -2.00
CA TYR A 284 -0.50 15.75 -1.29
C TYR A 284 -1.33 14.84 -2.20
N ILE A 285 -1.81 13.71 -1.68
CA ILE A 285 -2.76 12.83 -2.39
C ILE A 285 -4.16 13.00 -1.80
N ASN A 286 -5.10 13.38 -2.66
CA ASN A 286 -6.48 13.68 -2.27
C ASN A 286 -7.37 12.44 -2.33
N VAL A 287 -7.18 11.54 -1.36
CA VAL A 287 -7.99 10.31 -1.28
C VAL A 287 -9.42 10.54 -0.80
N TYR A 288 -9.71 11.67 -0.13
CA TYR A 288 -11.05 12.00 0.36
C TYR A 288 -12.01 12.20 -0.80
N ASP A 289 -11.69 13.14 -1.70
CA ASP A 289 -12.59 13.49 -2.80
C ASP A 289 -12.72 12.32 -3.79
N ASP A 290 -11.62 11.60 -4.04
CA ASP A 290 -11.62 10.38 -4.86
C ASP A 290 -12.57 9.30 -4.29
N MET A 291 -12.57 9.11 -2.97
CA MET A 291 -13.46 8.15 -2.31
C MET A 291 -14.93 8.62 -2.36
N VAL A 292 -15.20 9.88 -2.07
CA VAL A 292 -16.56 10.44 -2.11
C VAL A 292 -17.14 10.36 -3.53
N ASP A 293 -16.34 10.67 -4.55
CA ASP A 293 -16.77 10.59 -5.96
C ASP A 293 -17.18 9.17 -6.33
N LEU A 294 -16.41 8.15 -5.93
CA LEU A 294 -16.74 6.75 -6.22
C LEU A 294 -17.93 6.21 -5.43
N ILE A 295 -18.16 6.71 -4.21
CA ILE A 295 -19.36 6.37 -3.43
C ILE A 295 -20.62 6.98 -4.05
N GLN A 296 -20.53 8.21 -4.56
CA GLN A 296 -21.66 8.92 -5.18
C GLN A 296 -21.92 8.47 -6.62
N HIS A 297 -20.87 8.03 -7.32
CA HIS A 297 -20.89 7.63 -8.72
C HIS A 297 -20.25 6.24 -8.94
N PRO A 298 -20.79 5.18 -8.31
CA PRO A 298 -20.24 3.82 -8.38
C PRO A 298 -20.15 3.26 -9.80
N GLU A 299 -21.02 3.73 -10.70
CA GLU A 299 -21.07 3.35 -12.11
C GLU A 299 -19.79 3.69 -12.87
N LYS A 300 -19.02 4.70 -12.42
CA LYS A 300 -17.73 5.09 -13.03
C LYS A 300 -16.73 3.93 -13.08
N LEU A 301 -16.82 3.01 -12.12
CA LEU A 301 -16.02 1.80 -12.07
C LEU A 301 -16.87 0.53 -12.16
N GLY A 302 -18.18 0.63 -12.43
CA GLY A 302 -19.09 -0.52 -12.43
C GLY A 302 -19.16 -1.24 -11.08
N LEU A 303 -19.13 -0.48 -9.98
CA LEU A 303 -19.33 -0.99 -8.64
C LEU A 303 -20.83 -1.19 -8.38
N GLU A 304 -21.16 -2.25 -7.67
CA GLU A 304 -22.53 -2.57 -7.25
C GLU A 304 -22.71 -2.38 -5.74
N ASN A 305 -21.63 -2.49 -4.96
CA ASN A 305 -21.65 -2.23 -3.51
C ASN A 305 -20.51 -1.30 -3.10
N VAL A 306 -20.87 -0.18 -2.49
CA VAL A 306 -19.94 0.84 -1.96
C VAL A 306 -20.13 1.11 -0.47
N SER A 307 -20.94 0.31 0.22
CA SER A 307 -21.31 0.52 1.62
C SER A 307 -20.84 -0.59 2.55
N GLU A 308 -20.68 -1.81 2.04
CA GLU A 308 -20.26 -2.99 2.79
C GLU A 308 -19.00 -3.60 2.15
N GLY A 309 -18.22 -4.33 2.95
CA GLY A 309 -17.11 -5.14 2.48
C GLY A 309 -17.56 -6.39 1.70
N CYS A 310 -16.72 -6.84 0.78
CA CYS A 310 -16.91 -8.14 0.12
C CYS A 310 -16.74 -9.32 1.10
N CYS A 311 -15.87 -9.19 2.08
CA CYS A 311 -15.53 -10.27 3.01
C CYS A 311 -16.57 -10.45 4.11
N ALA A 312 -16.94 -11.71 4.36
CA ALA A 312 -17.92 -12.08 5.36
C ALA A 312 -19.24 -11.30 5.23
N THR A 313 -19.78 -10.72 6.31
CA THR A 313 -20.97 -9.85 6.20
C THR A 313 -20.65 -8.47 5.65
N GLY A 314 -19.37 -8.10 5.60
CA GLY A 314 -18.90 -6.81 5.12
C GLY A 314 -19.12 -5.65 6.10
N LYS A 315 -19.60 -5.91 7.31
CA LYS A 315 -20.07 -4.87 8.24
C LYS A 315 -19.07 -4.55 9.34
N VAL A 316 -18.45 -5.56 9.92
CA VAL A 316 -17.54 -5.40 11.06
C VAL A 316 -16.25 -6.23 10.93
N GLU A 317 -16.23 -7.17 10.00
CA GLU A 317 -15.15 -8.12 9.82
C GLU A 317 -13.98 -7.48 9.09
N MET A 318 -12.83 -7.47 9.77
CA MET A 318 -11.53 -7.09 9.25
C MET A 318 -10.44 -7.92 9.92
N GLY A 319 -9.30 -8.10 9.25
CA GLY A 319 -8.20 -8.94 9.70
C GLY A 319 -8.67 -10.35 10.04
N PHE A 320 -8.39 -10.81 11.26
CA PHE A 320 -8.73 -12.17 11.71
C PHE A 320 -10.23 -12.50 11.68
N MET A 321 -11.14 -11.51 11.68
CA MET A 321 -12.59 -11.75 11.57
C MET A 321 -13.02 -12.03 10.13
N CYS A 322 -12.26 -11.53 9.15
CA CYS A 322 -12.41 -11.84 7.74
C CYS A 322 -11.54 -13.06 7.41
N ASN A 323 -12.07 -14.26 7.57
CA ASN A 323 -11.32 -15.51 7.33
C ASN A 323 -12.16 -16.53 6.57
N ASP A 324 -11.52 -17.62 6.13
CA ASP A 324 -12.12 -18.71 5.34
C ASP A 324 -13.27 -19.46 6.05
N LYS A 325 -13.40 -19.34 7.37
CA LYS A 325 -14.51 -19.88 8.14
C LYS A 325 -15.69 -18.91 8.25
N SER A 326 -15.49 -17.64 7.88
CA SER A 326 -16.57 -16.64 7.83
C SER A 326 -17.35 -16.83 6.52
N PRO A 327 -18.62 -17.29 6.58
CA PRO A 327 -19.43 -17.45 5.37
C PRO A 327 -19.73 -16.07 4.75
N LEU A 328 -20.31 -16.05 3.55
CA LEU A 328 -20.83 -14.85 2.86
C LEU A 328 -19.81 -13.95 2.16
N THR A 329 -18.53 -14.34 2.12
CA THR A 329 -17.56 -13.63 1.27
C THR A 329 -18.03 -13.63 -0.20
N CYS A 330 -18.06 -12.46 -0.82
CA CYS A 330 -18.62 -12.25 -2.15
C CYS A 330 -17.85 -13.02 -3.25
N ASP A 331 -18.54 -13.40 -4.32
CA ASP A 331 -17.91 -14.11 -5.45
C ASP A 331 -17.05 -13.20 -6.33
N ASP A 332 -17.49 -11.96 -6.56
CA ASP A 332 -16.82 -10.98 -7.44
C ASP A 332 -16.43 -9.71 -6.66
N ALA A 333 -15.15 -9.61 -6.28
CA ALA A 333 -14.62 -8.44 -5.57
C ALA A 333 -14.56 -7.18 -6.45
N ASP A 334 -14.57 -7.31 -7.79
CA ASP A 334 -14.54 -6.14 -8.67
C ASP A 334 -15.86 -5.36 -8.64
N LYS A 335 -16.93 -5.93 -8.05
CA LYS A 335 -18.20 -5.22 -7.82
C LYS A 335 -18.22 -4.43 -6.52
N TYR A 336 -17.20 -4.57 -5.67
CA TYR A 336 -17.17 -3.97 -4.34
C TYR A 336 -16.12 -2.87 -4.25
N PHE A 337 -16.47 -1.79 -3.56
CA PHE A 337 -15.48 -0.79 -3.16
C PHE A 337 -14.55 -1.37 -2.08
N PHE A 338 -15.15 -1.95 -1.04
CA PHE A 338 -14.43 -2.42 0.13
C PHE A 338 -14.20 -3.93 0.06
N TRP A 339 -12.99 -4.34 0.41
CA TRP A 339 -12.65 -5.74 0.58
C TRP A 339 -13.20 -6.27 1.90
N ASP A 340 -12.93 -5.58 3.00
CA ASP A 340 -13.42 -5.93 4.33
C ASP A 340 -14.14 -4.71 4.95
N SER A 341 -14.40 -4.68 6.27
CA SER A 341 -15.12 -3.56 6.88
C SER A 341 -14.35 -2.23 6.91
N PHE A 342 -13.16 -2.17 6.33
CA PHE A 342 -12.25 -1.02 6.42
C PHE A 342 -11.50 -0.74 5.12
N HIS A 343 -10.94 -1.77 4.50
CA HIS A 343 -9.94 -1.65 3.43
C HIS A 343 -10.56 -1.75 2.03
N PRO A 344 -10.04 -1.03 1.02
CA PRO A 344 -10.52 -1.12 -0.36
C PRO A 344 -10.13 -2.45 -1.05
N THR A 345 -10.88 -2.83 -2.07
CA THR A 345 -10.52 -3.94 -2.98
C THR A 345 -9.33 -3.59 -3.89
N GLU A 346 -8.72 -4.59 -4.53
CA GLU A 346 -7.62 -4.37 -5.48
C GLU A 346 -8.02 -3.36 -6.57
N LYS A 347 -9.26 -3.47 -7.07
CA LYS A 347 -9.80 -2.57 -8.10
C LYS A 347 -9.77 -1.11 -7.65
N ILE A 348 -10.16 -0.84 -6.41
CA ILE A 348 -10.13 0.50 -5.85
C ILE A 348 -8.70 0.94 -5.54
N ASN A 349 -7.86 0.05 -5.01
CA ASN A 349 -6.45 0.33 -4.78
C ASN A 349 -5.72 0.71 -6.07
N ARG A 350 -6.05 0.06 -7.19
CA ARG A 350 -5.57 0.40 -8.54
C ARG A 350 -6.04 1.78 -8.98
N PHE A 351 -7.27 2.16 -8.65
CA PHE A 351 -7.79 3.50 -8.94
C PHE A 351 -7.01 4.57 -8.17
N PHE A 352 -6.89 4.44 -6.85
CA PHE A 352 -6.14 5.39 -6.02
C PHE A 352 -4.66 5.48 -6.42
N ALA A 353 -4.06 4.37 -6.85
CA ALA A 353 -2.69 4.37 -7.34
C ALA A 353 -2.48 5.27 -8.58
N LYS A 354 -3.51 5.55 -9.39
CA LYS A 354 -3.38 6.46 -10.55
C LYS A 354 -3.04 7.88 -10.10
N GLY A 355 -3.74 8.39 -9.09
CA GLY A 355 -3.48 9.71 -8.50
C GLY A 355 -2.09 9.78 -7.87
N THR A 356 -1.73 8.76 -7.08
CA THR A 356 -0.39 8.65 -6.47
C THR A 356 0.72 8.56 -7.52
N THR A 357 0.50 7.84 -8.62
CA THR A 357 1.46 7.73 -9.73
C THR A 357 1.65 9.07 -10.44
N ALA A 358 0.56 9.77 -10.78
CA ALA A 358 0.62 11.08 -11.42
C ALA A 358 1.36 12.09 -10.54
N ALA A 359 1.03 12.12 -9.23
CA ALA A 359 1.73 12.94 -8.25
C ALA A 359 3.22 12.56 -8.17
N SER A 360 3.56 11.28 -8.11
CA SER A 360 4.95 10.80 -8.06
C SER A 360 5.76 11.25 -9.27
N LEU A 361 5.19 11.17 -10.47
CA LEU A 361 5.81 11.63 -11.71
C LEU A 361 6.05 13.15 -11.70
N SER A 362 5.12 13.93 -11.15
CA SER A 362 5.27 15.39 -11.02
C SER A 362 6.43 15.80 -10.09
N LEU A 363 6.85 14.92 -9.17
CA LEU A 363 7.98 15.16 -8.28
C LEU A 363 9.35 14.89 -8.96
N LEU A 364 9.37 14.30 -10.16
CA LEU A 364 10.60 13.98 -10.88
C LEU A 364 11.18 15.20 -11.61
N THR A 365 10.30 16.03 -12.15
CA THR A 365 10.61 17.35 -12.72
C THR A 365 10.90 18.35 -11.60
#